data_AF-A0A2N5VW08-F1
#
_entry.id   AF-A0A2N5VW08-F1
#
_cell.length_a   1.000
_cell.length_b   1.000
_cell.length_c   1.000
_cell.angle_alpha   90.00
_cell.angle_beta   90.00
_cell.angle_gamma   90.00
#
_symmetry.space_group_name_H-M   'P 1'
#
loop_
_entity.id
_entity.type
_entity.pdbx_description
1 polymer ?
#
loop_
_entity_poly.entity_id
_entity_poly.type
_entity_poly.pdbx_seq_one_letter_code
_entity_poly.pdbx_strand_id
1 'polypeptide(L)'
;MEITAELTNADHSMDVDSDPGNPSSRRNWRAQSDQVLRQFDKLLADYDNTVNPPSHHSRKHRAIDQLDDKVVVLHLFRTKLLPSIKHQLVALLQSLDLSEHSTYPCPNPELTAKVLSKMRGTLRNVIAAVENLTRRPPLSELSHDRHLNDFKQFRMDRTQWKTQRVIYRNLAKLFETCAEWIVSWKLQDDPNDLEFQAHSVNTRNQIFTLAVDSRISIDELLEWSKLPDLAILQDEWRGSTQRCNKMLQAFSEILNGTYVWRQRVNENEQGNNQEEKTARQTGAIQLARSIIPIVKLTRLFYSKLCNTRLPFTLDPEISSGELHSLREKMDLFDGRIGYLLDRLCLSYETGENIATWRPLLRKFLLDFLVFFDDAFLALAFHIAPLHAVDNYSALHRDFKTWFLPLQNQFRLATTNLRDTAHLAFEEEDRE
;
A
#
# COMPACT_ATOMS: atom_id res chain seq x y z
N MET A 1 -14.14 -32.39 68.86
CA MET A 1 -13.76 -30.96 68.96
C MET A 1 -14.67 -30.23 67.99
N GLU A 2 -15.89 -29.95 68.45
CA GLU A 2 -16.33 -28.61 68.94
C GLU A 2 -16.59 -27.66 67.76
N ILE A 3 -17.84 -27.46 67.29
CA ILE A 3 -19.02 -26.75 67.85
C ILE A 3 -19.15 -25.31 67.26
N THR A 4 -20.23 -25.12 66.47
CA THR A 4 -21.14 -23.95 66.24
C THR A 4 -20.60 -22.52 66.05
N ALA A 5 -20.96 -21.81 64.95
CA ALA A 5 -22.06 -20.80 64.80
C ALA A 5 -21.72 -19.42 65.47
N GLU A 6 -21.87 -18.23 64.89
CA GLU A 6 -23.03 -17.58 64.23
C GLU A 6 -22.65 -16.23 63.54
N LEU A 7 -23.41 -15.91 62.48
CA LEU A 7 -23.98 -14.60 62.08
C LEU A 7 -23.07 -13.37 61.80
N THR A 8 -23.12 -12.85 60.55
CA THR A 8 -24.01 -11.71 60.20
C THR A 8 -23.98 -11.38 58.70
N ASN A 9 -25.19 -11.09 58.19
CA ASN A 9 -25.51 -10.62 56.84
C ASN A 9 -24.70 -9.40 56.40
N ALA A 10 -24.21 -9.42 55.17
CA ALA A 10 -24.12 -8.23 54.34
C ALA A 10 -24.48 -8.61 52.89
N ASP A 11 -25.74 -8.32 52.58
CA ASP A 11 -26.37 -8.39 51.28
C ASP A 11 -25.63 -7.47 50.29
N HIS A 12 -24.97 -8.05 49.30
CA HIS A 12 -24.53 -7.31 48.12
C HIS A 12 -24.90 -8.11 46.87
N SER A 13 -26.15 -7.90 46.46
CA SER A 13 -26.61 -8.11 45.08
C SER A 13 -25.60 -7.51 44.11
N MET A 14 -24.83 -8.37 43.43
CA MET A 14 -24.21 -8.03 42.16
C MET A 14 -25.29 -8.18 41.10
N ASP A 15 -25.86 -7.06 40.68
CA ASP A 15 -26.73 -6.97 39.50
C ASP A 15 -25.95 -7.41 38.25
N VAL A 16 -26.06 -8.69 37.94
CA VAL A 16 -25.73 -9.27 36.65
C VAL A 16 -27.04 -9.43 35.90
N ASP A 17 -27.56 -8.32 35.37
CA ASP A 17 -28.61 -8.35 34.34
C ASP A 17 -28.54 -7.07 33.52
N SER A 18 -27.61 -7.05 32.57
CA SER A 18 -27.67 -6.11 31.44
C SER A 18 -28.41 -6.78 30.30
N ASP A 19 -29.74 -6.70 30.35
CA ASP A 19 -30.62 -7.09 29.25
C ASP A 19 -30.29 -6.26 27.99
N PRO A 20 -29.88 -6.89 26.86
CA PRO A 20 -29.53 -6.20 25.61
C PRO A 20 -30.72 -5.45 24.97
N GLY A 21 -31.94 -5.66 25.47
CA GLY A 21 -33.15 -4.97 25.05
C GLY A 21 -33.50 -3.68 25.82
N ASN A 22 -32.79 -3.32 26.90
CA ASN A 22 -33.24 -2.23 27.78
C ASN A 22 -33.07 -0.83 27.13
N PRO A 23 -34.15 -0.05 26.93
CA PRO A 23 -34.10 1.32 26.37
C PRO A 23 -33.22 2.29 27.18
N SER A 24 -33.03 2.00 28.47
CA SER A 24 -32.24 2.81 29.41
C SER A 24 -30.74 2.73 29.13
N SER A 25 -30.24 1.53 28.81
CA SER A 25 -28.85 1.31 28.38
C SER A 25 -28.56 1.96 27.03
N ARG A 26 -29.53 1.93 26.10
CA ARG A 26 -29.41 2.62 24.79
C ARG A 26 -29.40 4.15 24.92
N ARG A 27 -30.19 4.74 25.82
CA ARG A 27 -30.18 6.21 26.05
C ARG A 27 -28.87 6.69 26.66
N ASN A 28 -28.31 5.97 27.62
CA ASN A 28 -27.01 6.31 28.21
C ASN A 28 -25.87 6.18 27.18
N TRP A 29 -25.97 5.15 26.33
CA TRP A 29 -25.08 4.97 25.20
C TRP A 29 -25.14 6.13 24.21
N ARG A 30 -26.33 6.64 23.84
CA ARG A 30 -26.48 7.74 22.86
C ARG A 30 -25.70 9.02 23.24
N ALA A 31 -25.49 9.26 24.54
CA ALA A 31 -24.66 10.36 25.03
C ALA A 31 -23.16 10.01 25.04
N GLN A 32 -22.80 8.79 25.41
CA GLN A 32 -21.41 8.31 25.46
C GLN A 32 -20.83 8.01 24.07
N SER A 33 -21.67 7.75 23.07
CA SER A 33 -21.25 7.50 21.69
C SER A 33 -20.66 8.70 20.99
N ASP A 34 -21.16 9.89 21.30
CA ASP A 34 -20.62 11.13 20.73
C ASP A 34 -19.18 11.34 21.22
N GLN A 35 -18.87 10.89 22.44
CA GLN A 35 -17.50 10.86 22.93
C GLN A 35 -16.65 9.83 22.18
N VAL A 36 -17.19 8.65 21.85
CA VAL A 36 -16.49 7.63 21.04
C VAL A 36 -16.20 8.15 19.62
N LEU A 37 -17.19 8.73 18.94
CA LEU A 37 -17.04 9.33 17.62
C LEU A 37 -15.98 10.44 17.62
N ARG A 38 -15.99 11.32 18.62
CA ARG A 38 -14.94 12.34 18.80
C ARG A 38 -13.54 11.73 18.99
N GLN A 39 -13.41 10.52 19.51
CA GLN A 39 -12.10 9.85 19.61
C GLN A 39 -11.65 9.29 18.26
N PHE A 40 -12.58 8.75 17.45
CA PHE A 40 -12.29 8.37 16.06
C PHE A 40 -11.86 9.59 15.24
N ASP A 41 -12.59 10.70 15.31
CA ASP A 41 -12.24 11.95 14.61
C ASP A 41 -10.85 12.45 15.00
N LYS A 42 -10.52 12.38 16.29
CA LYS A 42 -9.18 12.76 16.79
C LYS A 42 -8.08 11.84 16.29
N LEU A 43 -8.34 10.54 16.12
CA LEU A 43 -7.39 9.58 15.56
C LEU A 43 -7.15 9.85 14.07
N LEU A 44 -8.22 10.10 13.32
CA LEU A 44 -8.18 10.43 11.90
C LEU A 44 -7.49 11.79 11.65
N ALA A 45 -7.80 12.81 12.46
CA ALA A 45 -7.13 14.11 12.37
C ALA A 45 -5.63 14.03 12.72
N ASP A 46 -5.25 13.23 13.73
CA ASP A 46 -3.84 12.98 14.02
C ASP A 46 -3.14 12.30 12.82
N TYR A 47 -3.82 11.36 12.15
CA TYR A 47 -3.31 10.70 10.95
C TYR A 47 -3.14 11.67 9.77
N ASP A 48 -4.14 12.47 9.43
CA ASP A 48 -4.07 13.40 8.30
C ASP A 48 -2.91 14.40 8.45
N ASN A 49 -2.71 14.91 9.68
CA ASN A 49 -1.58 15.79 10.00
C ASN A 49 -0.21 15.11 9.85
N THR A 50 -0.15 13.77 9.94
CA THR A 50 1.10 13.01 9.81
C THR A 50 1.42 12.62 8.37
N VAL A 51 0.40 12.40 7.54
CA VAL A 51 0.54 12.07 6.12
C VAL A 51 0.71 13.32 5.28
N ASN A 52 -0.02 14.39 5.61
CA ASN A 52 0.02 15.69 4.95
C ASN A 52 0.38 16.76 5.98
N PRO A 53 1.65 16.84 6.42
CA PRO A 53 2.04 17.86 7.38
C PRO A 53 1.74 19.24 6.81
N PRO A 54 1.09 20.14 7.58
CA PRO A 54 0.90 21.51 7.13
C PRO A 54 2.25 22.11 6.74
N SER A 55 2.29 22.74 5.57
CA SER A 55 3.50 23.38 5.05
C SER A 55 3.96 24.43 6.05
N HIS A 56 4.97 24.12 6.85
CA HIS A 56 6.18 24.92 7.07
C HIS A 56 7.01 24.50 8.30
N HIS A 57 8.29 24.85 8.17
CA HIS A 57 9.34 24.98 9.17
C HIS A 57 10.09 23.70 9.50
N SER A 58 11.23 23.58 8.83
CA SER A 58 12.45 22.90 9.25
C SER A 58 12.53 22.83 10.77
N ARG A 59 12.07 21.71 11.35
CA ARG A 59 12.32 21.39 12.75
C ARG A 59 13.82 21.48 12.92
N LYS A 60 14.26 22.44 13.74
CA LYS A 60 15.68 22.65 14.07
C LYS A 60 16.24 21.29 14.48
N HIS A 61 17.11 20.75 13.62
CA HIS A 61 17.74 19.45 13.83
C HIS A 61 18.66 19.60 15.03
N ARG A 62 18.22 19.13 16.19
CA ARG A 62 19.05 19.09 17.39
C ARG A 62 20.02 17.91 17.23
N ALA A 63 21.28 18.21 17.53
CA ALA A 63 22.45 17.42 17.20
C ALA A 63 22.47 16.02 17.84
N ILE A 64 23.00 15.08 17.05
CA ILE A 64 23.60 13.78 17.39
C ILE A 64 22.67 12.85 18.19
N ASP A 65 21.86 12.08 17.46
CA ASP A 65 21.33 10.82 17.99
C ASP A 65 22.51 9.82 18.03
N GLN A 66 22.79 9.24 19.20
CA GLN A 66 23.76 8.14 19.29
C GLN A 66 23.13 6.91 18.61
N LEU A 67 23.93 6.13 17.88
CA LEU A 67 23.45 4.90 17.23
C LEU A 67 22.79 3.96 18.26
N ASP A 68 23.26 3.97 19.51
CA ASP A 68 22.70 3.24 20.64
C ASP A 68 21.23 3.60 20.92
N ASP A 69 20.86 4.88 20.81
CA ASP A 69 19.47 5.32 20.98
C ASP A 69 18.59 4.74 19.86
N LYS A 70 19.08 4.73 18.62
CA LYS A 70 18.35 4.14 17.49
C LYS A 70 18.17 2.64 17.64
N VAL A 71 19.15 1.93 18.20
CA VAL A 71 19.04 0.50 18.50
C VAL A 71 17.89 0.24 19.48
N VAL A 72 17.82 1.01 20.56
CA VAL A 72 16.74 0.91 21.55
C VAL A 72 15.38 1.24 20.92
N VAL A 73 15.30 2.30 20.11
CA VAL A 73 14.07 2.71 19.43
C VAL A 73 13.60 1.65 18.43
N LEU A 74 14.48 1.08 17.62
CA LEU A 74 14.14 0.03 16.65
C LEU A 74 13.67 -1.24 17.36
N HIS A 75 14.33 -1.62 18.45
CA HIS A 75 13.91 -2.75 19.27
C HIS A 75 12.52 -2.51 19.88
N LEU A 76 12.27 -1.33 20.44
CA LEU A 76 10.98 -0.94 21.01
C LEU A 76 9.87 -0.95 19.95
N PHE A 77 10.15 -0.42 18.77
CA PHE A 77 9.26 -0.39 17.62
C PHE A 77 8.82 -1.80 17.21
N ARG A 78 9.78 -2.71 17.02
CA ARG A 78 9.53 -4.10 16.59
C ARG A 78 8.87 -4.95 17.69
N THR A 79 9.29 -4.84 18.94
CA THR A 79 8.89 -5.81 20.00
C THR A 79 7.71 -5.37 20.85
N LYS A 80 7.44 -4.06 20.95
CA LYS A 80 6.36 -3.55 21.82
C LYS A 80 5.33 -2.75 21.05
N LEU A 81 5.74 -1.75 20.27
CA LEU A 81 4.80 -0.78 19.69
C LEU A 81 3.91 -1.41 18.62
N LEU A 82 4.50 -2.06 17.61
CA LEU A 82 3.74 -2.74 16.55
C LEU A 82 2.86 -3.89 17.11
N PRO A 83 3.37 -4.80 17.96
CA PRO A 83 2.53 -5.80 18.61
C PRO A 83 1.40 -5.19 19.45
N SER A 84 1.61 -4.06 20.13
CA SER A 84 0.57 -3.40 20.93
C SER A 84 -0.62 -2.96 20.09
N ILE A 85 -0.39 -2.45 18.87
CA ILE A 85 -1.47 -2.09 17.94
C ILE A 85 -2.33 -3.32 17.63
N LYS A 86 -1.71 -4.47 17.35
CA LYS A 86 -2.45 -5.72 17.08
C LYS A 86 -3.37 -6.12 18.24
N HIS A 87 -2.87 -6.06 19.48
CA HIS A 87 -3.66 -6.38 20.66
C HIS A 87 -4.80 -5.35 20.87
N GLN A 88 -4.54 -4.08 20.60
CA GLN A 88 -5.54 -3.02 20.70
C GLN A 88 -6.63 -3.14 19.63
N LEU A 89 -6.30 -3.62 18.43
CA LEU A 89 -7.29 -3.96 17.40
C LEU A 89 -8.25 -5.06 17.87
N VAL A 90 -7.72 -6.13 18.49
CA VAL A 90 -8.56 -7.19 19.07
C VAL A 90 -9.46 -6.63 20.17
N ALA A 91 -8.90 -5.81 21.07
CA ALA A 91 -9.66 -5.16 22.14
C ALA A 91 -10.75 -4.21 21.59
N LEU A 92 -10.51 -3.53 20.47
CA LEU A 92 -11.48 -2.65 19.82
C LEU A 92 -12.65 -3.46 19.24
N LEU A 93 -12.37 -4.55 18.54
CA LEU A 93 -13.43 -5.42 18.01
C LEU A 93 -14.27 -6.02 19.14
N GLN A 94 -13.62 -6.43 20.23
CA GLN A 94 -14.30 -6.93 21.43
C GLN A 94 -15.16 -5.85 22.10
N SER A 95 -14.66 -4.61 22.20
CA SER A 95 -15.43 -3.52 22.82
C SER A 95 -16.64 -3.09 22.00
N LEU A 96 -16.61 -3.32 20.69
CA LEU A 96 -17.74 -3.07 19.79
C LEU A 96 -18.71 -4.28 19.68
N ASP A 97 -18.41 -5.38 20.37
CA ASP A 97 -19.13 -6.66 20.27
C ASP A 97 -19.24 -7.19 18.84
N LEU A 98 -18.16 -7.02 18.06
CA LEU A 98 -18.08 -7.43 16.66
C LEU A 98 -17.48 -8.84 16.49
N SER A 99 -17.79 -9.75 17.42
CA SER A 99 -17.36 -11.15 17.31
C SER A 99 -18.17 -11.89 16.24
N GLU A 100 -17.59 -12.94 15.64
CA GLU A 100 -18.21 -13.74 14.57
C GLU A 100 -19.60 -14.31 14.91
N HIS A 101 -19.98 -14.35 16.19
CA HIS A 101 -21.20 -14.99 16.68
C HIS A 101 -22.25 -14.01 17.23
N SER A 102 -21.99 -12.70 17.22
CA SER A 102 -22.95 -11.73 17.78
C SER A 102 -24.15 -11.52 16.85
N THR A 103 -25.31 -12.06 17.24
CA THR A 103 -26.59 -11.89 16.53
C THR A 103 -27.08 -10.45 16.62
N TYR A 104 -26.81 -9.77 17.75
CA TYR A 104 -27.12 -8.35 17.95
C TYR A 104 -25.99 -7.68 18.73
N PRO A 105 -25.06 -6.99 18.05
CA PRO A 105 -23.93 -6.35 18.69
C PRO A 105 -24.37 -5.29 19.71
N CYS A 106 -23.79 -5.34 20.90
CA CYS A 106 -23.96 -4.33 21.93
C CYS A 106 -22.61 -3.63 22.25
N PRO A 107 -22.23 -2.59 21.50
CA PRO A 107 -20.95 -1.92 21.69
C PRO A 107 -20.89 -1.26 23.08
N ASN A 108 -19.82 -1.50 23.83
CA ASN A 108 -19.54 -0.85 25.10
C ASN A 108 -18.79 0.48 24.87
N PRO A 109 -19.43 1.64 25.07
CA PRO A 109 -18.86 2.93 24.69
C PRO A 109 -17.71 3.35 25.62
N GLU A 110 -17.76 3.01 26.90
CA GLU A 110 -16.69 3.31 27.87
C GLU A 110 -15.43 2.50 27.58
N LEU A 111 -15.58 1.19 27.36
CA LEU A 111 -14.48 0.33 26.95
C LEU A 111 -13.92 0.77 25.60
N THR A 112 -14.78 1.08 24.64
CA THR A 112 -14.36 1.55 23.31
C THR A 112 -13.57 2.85 23.41
N ALA A 113 -14.04 3.84 24.16
CA ALA A 113 -13.33 5.10 24.37
C ALA A 113 -11.95 4.88 25.04
N LYS A 114 -11.86 3.98 26.02
CA LYS A 114 -10.61 3.62 26.70
C LYS A 114 -9.62 2.95 25.74
N VAL A 115 -10.08 2.02 24.91
CA VAL A 115 -9.26 1.34 23.90
C VAL A 115 -8.74 2.36 22.87
N LEU A 116 -9.60 3.22 22.32
CA LEU A 116 -9.22 4.24 21.34
C LEU A 116 -8.21 5.24 21.92
N SER A 117 -8.39 5.66 23.17
CA SER A 117 -7.43 6.55 23.85
C SER A 117 -6.04 5.92 23.98
N LYS A 118 -5.98 4.65 24.41
CA LYS A 118 -4.72 3.89 24.50
C LYS A 118 -4.08 3.69 23.12
N MET A 119 -4.91 3.42 22.11
CA MET A 119 -4.47 3.23 20.74
C MET A 119 -3.89 4.50 20.14
N ARG A 120 -4.52 5.66 20.37
CA ARG A 120 -3.99 6.97 19.98
C ARG A 120 -2.60 7.22 20.57
N GLY A 121 -2.41 6.94 21.86
CA GLY A 121 -1.10 7.06 22.51
C GLY A 121 -0.05 6.13 21.88
N THR A 122 -0.45 4.90 21.54
CA THR A 122 0.44 3.91 20.91
C THR A 122 0.83 4.34 19.50
N LEU A 123 -0.12 4.81 18.68
CA LEU A 123 0.14 5.31 17.33
C LEU A 123 1.06 6.53 17.35
N ARG A 124 0.85 7.47 18.29
CA ARG A 124 1.77 8.61 18.49
C ARG A 124 3.19 8.17 18.83
N ASN A 125 3.34 7.15 19.67
CA ASN A 125 4.65 6.59 19.99
C ASN A 125 5.30 5.90 18.79
N VAL A 126 4.50 5.23 17.94
CA VAL A 126 4.99 4.66 16.66
C VAL A 126 5.48 5.75 15.72
N ILE A 127 4.70 6.84 15.56
CA ILE A 127 5.12 8.00 14.75
C ILE A 127 6.44 8.57 15.28
N ALA A 128 6.52 8.86 16.57
CA ALA A 128 7.73 9.41 17.17
C ALA A 128 8.95 8.49 17.04
N ALA A 129 8.75 7.17 17.18
CA ALA A 129 9.80 6.17 16.97
C ALA A 129 10.30 6.19 15.53
N VAL A 130 9.38 6.20 14.55
CA VAL A 130 9.73 6.27 13.13
C VAL A 130 10.45 7.58 12.79
N GLU A 131 9.96 8.73 13.27
CA GLU A 131 10.61 10.04 13.07
C GLU A 131 12.02 10.10 13.68
N ASN A 132 12.24 9.42 14.81
CA ASN A 132 13.56 9.31 15.43
C ASN A 132 14.49 8.42 14.57
N LEU A 133 14.00 7.26 14.13
CA LEU A 133 14.77 6.34 13.29
C LEU A 133 15.20 6.99 11.97
N THR A 134 14.32 7.76 11.33
CA THR A 134 14.60 8.41 10.04
C THR A 134 15.38 9.72 10.15
N ARG A 135 15.65 10.22 11.36
CA ARG A 135 16.44 11.45 11.53
C ARG A 135 17.88 11.23 11.06
N ARG A 136 18.35 12.11 10.18
CA ARG A 136 19.72 12.07 9.65
C ARG A 136 20.70 12.78 10.59
N PRO A 137 21.91 12.23 10.79
CA PRO A 137 23.00 12.97 11.41
C PRO A 137 23.34 14.19 10.54
N PRO A 138 23.68 15.36 11.13
CA PRO A 138 23.91 16.60 10.38
C PRO A 138 25.04 16.56 9.34
N LEU A 139 25.90 15.54 9.36
CA LEU A 139 27.13 15.45 8.54
C LEU A 139 27.35 14.05 7.92
N SER A 140 26.34 13.18 7.91
CA SER A 140 26.48 11.85 7.31
C SER A 140 25.94 11.87 5.88
N GLU A 141 26.83 11.80 4.88
CA GLU A 141 26.38 11.55 3.51
C GLU A 141 25.85 10.11 3.41
N LEU A 142 24.81 9.91 2.59
CA LEU A 142 24.19 8.60 2.35
C LEU A 142 25.14 7.55 1.75
N SER A 143 26.34 7.95 1.33
CA SER A 143 27.42 7.11 0.82
C SER A 143 28.24 6.42 1.93
N HIS A 144 28.18 6.94 3.17
CA HIS A 144 29.03 6.52 4.29
C HIS A 144 28.37 5.53 5.27
N ASP A 145 27.11 5.13 5.04
CA ASP A 145 26.36 4.27 5.96
C ASP A 145 26.42 2.77 5.62
N ARG A 146 27.38 2.37 4.78
CA ARG A 146 27.56 1.00 4.27
C ARG A 146 27.55 -0.04 5.39
N HIS A 147 28.26 0.24 6.48
CA HIS A 147 28.42 -0.66 7.63
C HIS A 147 27.28 -0.61 8.65
N LEU A 148 26.26 0.25 8.45
CA LEU A 148 25.19 0.44 9.44
C LEU A 148 24.11 -0.64 9.43
N ASN A 149 24.18 -1.61 8.50
CA ASN A 149 23.25 -2.74 8.40
C ASN A 149 21.77 -2.31 8.48
N ASP A 150 21.06 -2.71 9.54
CA ASP A 150 19.66 -2.36 9.80
C ASP A 150 19.39 -0.86 9.90
N PHE A 151 20.41 -0.05 10.21
CA PHE A 151 20.30 1.39 10.41
C PHE A 151 20.72 2.21 9.19
N LYS A 152 20.96 1.56 8.04
CA LYS A 152 21.06 2.27 6.75
C LYS A 152 19.86 3.20 6.59
N GLN A 153 20.11 4.46 6.22
CA GLN A 153 19.05 5.45 6.09
C GLN A 153 17.96 5.00 5.10
N PHE A 154 18.34 4.29 4.05
CA PHE A 154 17.42 3.66 3.09
C PHE A 154 16.38 2.79 3.80
N ARG A 155 16.81 1.91 4.71
CA ARG A 155 15.92 1.03 5.48
C ARG A 155 14.98 1.84 6.35
N MET A 156 15.48 2.85 7.05
CA MET A 156 14.67 3.70 7.92
C MET A 156 13.61 4.47 7.12
N ASP A 157 14.00 5.05 5.97
CA ASP A 157 13.08 5.73 5.05
C ASP A 157 12.01 4.79 4.50
N ARG A 158 12.37 3.52 4.21
CA ARG A 158 11.40 2.51 3.75
C ARG A 158 10.47 2.02 4.88
N THR A 159 10.99 1.82 6.09
CA THR A 159 10.17 1.50 7.27
C THR A 159 9.16 2.61 7.55
N GLN A 160 9.58 3.88 7.44
CA GLN A 160 8.66 5.01 7.55
C GLN A 160 7.57 4.94 6.49
N TRP A 161 7.96 4.77 5.22
CA TRP A 161 7.01 4.71 4.11
C TRP A 161 6.00 3.58 4.29
N LYS A 162 6.43 2.37 4.68
CA LYS A 162 5.52 1.23 4.92
C LYS A 162 4.60 1.47 6.11
N THR A 163 5.12 2.02 7.21
CA THR A 163 4.30 2.36 8.39
C THR A 163 3.23 3.38 8.02
N GLN A 164 3.60 4.43 7.28
CA GLN A 164 2.68 5.49 6.89
C GLN A 164 1.66 5.05 5.84
N ARG A 165 2.09 4.40 4.76
CA ARG A 165 1.20 4.11 3.62
C ARG A 165 0.39 2.83 3.75
N VAL A 166 0.90 1.84 4.48
CA VAL A 166 0.25 0.52 4.59
C VAL A 166 -0.52 0.43 5.90
N ILE A 167 0.16 0.60 7.04
CA ILE A 167 -0.49 0.42 8.35
C ILE A 167 -1.49 1.54 8.61
N TYR A 168 -1.08 2.80 8.55
CA TYR A 168 -2.00 3.87 8.91
C TYR A 168 -3.15 4.04 7.93
N ARG A 169 -2.97 3.74 6.64
CA ARG A 169 -4.07 3.75 5.67
C ARG A 169 -5.14 2.69 6.01
N ASN A 170 -4.72 1.47 6.33
CA ASN A 170 -5.64 0.40 6.70
C ASN A 170 -6.34 0.72 8.03
N LEU A 171 -5.59 1.26 9.01
CA LEU A 171 -6.16 1.70 10.29
C LEU A 171 -7.14 2.86 10.13
N ALA A 172 -6.82 3.88 9.32
CA ALA A 172 -7.72 4.99 9.04
C ALA A 172 -9.01 4.49 8.42
N LYS A 173 -8.94 3.60 7.42
CA LYS A 173 -10.14 3.04 6.81
C LYS A 173 -10.97 2.21 7.79
N LEU A 174 -10.31 1.42 8.63
CA LEU A 174 -10.97 0.68 9.71
C LEU A 174 -11.70 1.64 10.68
N PHE A 175 -11.04 2.72 11.10
CA PHE A 175 -11.61 3.70 12.01
C PHE A 175 -12.80 4.45 11.42
N GLU A 176 -12.72 4.85 10.14
CA GLU A 176 -13.86 5.41 9.40
C GLU A 176 -15.04 4.43 9.40
N THR A 177 -14.83 3.18 9.02
CA THR A 177 -15.90 2.18 8.93
C THR A 177 -16.48 1.83 10.31
N CYS A 178 -15.66 1.81 11.36
CA CYS A 178 -16.16 1.67 12.73
C CYS A 178 -17.02 2.87 13.15
N ALA A 179 -16.61 4.10 12.82
CA ALA A 179 -17.38 5.30 13.13
C ALA A 179 -18.71 5.34 12.35
N GLU A 180 -18.69 5.01 11.06
CA GLU A 180 -19.89 4.85 10.22
C GLU A 180 -20.86 3.84 10.84
N TRP A 181 -20.36 2.66 11.24
CA TRP A 181 -21.17 1.64 11.89
C TRP A 181 -21.81 2.11 13.20
N ILE A 182 -21.06 2.82 14.05
CA ILE A 182 -21.56 3.40 15.31
C ILE A 182 -22.68 4.41 15.05
N VAL A 183 -22.54 5.25 14.02
CA VAL A 183 -23.58 6.21 13.64
C VAL A 183 -24.84 5.48 13.17
N SER A 184 -24.71 4.48 12.29
CA SER A 184 -25.84 3.67 11.84
C SER A 184 -26.52 2.97 13.01
N TRP A 185 -25.75 2.35 13.91
CA TRP A 185 -26.26 1.70 15.11
C TRP A 185 -27.01 2.67 16.03
N LYS A 186 -26.54 3.93 16.17
CA LYS A 186 -27.20 4.97 16.96
C LYS A 186 -28.58 5.36 16.42
N LEU A 187 -28.70 5.42 15.10
CA LEU A 187 -29.91 5.83 14.37
C LEU A 187 -30.94 4.71 14.22
N GLN A 188 -30.62 3.49 14.66
CA GLN A 188 -31.56 2.38 14.62
C GLN A 188 -32.70 2.61 15.63
N ASP A 189 -33.92 2.76 15.11
CA ASP A 189 -35.15 2.81 15.91
C ASP A 189 -35.96 1.50 15.87
N ASP A 190 -35.84 0.68 14.80
CA ASP A 190 -36.47 -0.65 14.68
C ASP A 190 -35.43 -1.80 14.60
N PRO A 191 -35.43 -2.73 15.57
CA PRO A 191 -34.61 -3.95 15.54
C PRO A 191 -34.86 -4.87 14.33
N ASN A 192 -36.06 -4.85 13.73
CA ASN A 192 -36.50 -5.78 12.69
C ASN A 192 -36.38 -5.25 11.26
N ASP A 193 -35.81 -4.06 11.07
CA ASP A 193 -35.54 -3.52 9.75
C ASP A 193 -34.51 -4.38 9.00
N LEU A 194 -35.00 -5.12 7.99
CA LEU A 194 -34.21 -6.05 7.20
C LEU A 194 -33.12 -5.35 6.35
N GLU A 195 -33.37 -4.13 5.89
CA GLU A 195 -32.40 -3.36 5.10
C GLU A 195 -31.25 -2.89 6.00
N PHE A 196 -31.58 -2.37 7.18
CA PHE A 196 -30.61 -2.03 8.20
C PHE A 196 -29.79 -3.25 8.66
N GLN A 197 -30.43 -4.40 8.90
CA GLN A 197 -29.74 -5.62 9.30
C GLN A 197 -28.75 -6.09 8.23
N ALA A 198 -29.16 -6.12 6.95
CA ALA A 198 -28.29 -6.51 5.85
C ALA A 198 -27.10 -5.55 5.70
N HIS A 199 -27.35 -4.24 5.76
CA HIS A 199 -26.30 -3.23 5.72
C HIS A 199 -25.34 -3.37 6.92
N SER A 200 -25.87 -3.55 8.12
CA SER A 200 -25.09 -3.76 9.35
C SER A 200 -24.22 -5.02 9.27
N VAL A 201 -24.73 -6.15 8.77
CA VAL A 201 -23.93 -7.36 8.54
C VAL A 201 -22.79 -7.08 7.55
N ASN A 202 -23.06 -6.41 6.43
CA ASN A 202 -22.04 -6.09 5.45
C ASN A 202 -20.94 -5.19 6.03
N THR A 203 -21.32 -4.13 6.74
CA THR A 203 -20.37 -3.22 7.38
C THR A 203 -19.53 -3.93 8.45
N ARG A 204 -20.13 -4.85 9.23
CA ARG A 204 -19.40 -5.69 10.19
C ARG A 204 -18.37 -6.60 9.51
N ASN A 205 -18.74 -7.26 8.42
CA ASN A 205 -17.82 -8.08 7.64
C ASN A 205 -16.65 -7.25 7.07
N GLN A 206 -16.92 -6.02 6.64
CA GLN A 206 -15.89 -5.08 6.21
C GLN A 206 -14.95 -4.70 7.35
N ILE A 207 -15.48 -4.36 8.53
CA ILE A 207 -14.68 -4.06 9.73
C ILE A 207 -13.78 -5.25 10.09
N PHE A 208 -14.33 -6.46 10.10
CA PHE A 208 -13.57 -7.67 10.40
C PHE A 208 -12.44 -7.90 9.39
N THR A 209 -12.74 -7.79 8.09
CA THR A 209 -11.76 -7.92 7.01
C THR A 209 -10.64 -6.89 7.15
N LEU A 210 -10.99 -5.62 7.34
CA LEU A 210 -10.02 -4.53 7.52
C LEU A 210 -9.15 -4.72 8.78
N ALA A 211 -9.71 -5.25 9.86
CA ALA A 211 -8.97 -5.54 11.08
C ALA A 211 -8.00 -6.72 10.89
N VAL A 212 -8.41 -7.77 10.17
CA VAL A 212 -7.54 -8.89 9.80
C VAL A 212 -6.40 -8.39 8.90
N ASP A 213 -6.72 -7.65 7.84
CA ASP A 213 -5.75 -7.08 6.91
C ASP A 213 -4.75 -6.14 7.61
N SER A 214 -5.24 -5.33 8.56
CA SER A 214 -4.38 -4.46 9.38
C SER A 214 -3.40 -5.27 10.23
N ARG A 215 -3.85 -6.37 10.83
CA ARG A 215 -2.98 -7.25 11.63
C ARG A 215 -1.95 -7.97 10.76
N ILE A 216 -2.36 -8.48 9.60
CA ILE A 216 -1.46 -9.10 8.61
C ILE A 216 -0.41 -8.08 8.16
N SER A 217 -0.82 -6.85 7.83
CA SER A 217 0.08 -5.78 7.42
C SER A 217 1.14 -5.44 8.49
N ILE A 218 0.76 -5.50 9.77
CA ILE A 218 1.70 -5.29 10.88
C ILE A 218 2.70 -6.45 10.97
N ASP A 219 2.25 -7.70 10.83
CA ASP A 219 3.14 -8.87 10.82
C ASP A 219 4.08 -8.87 9.62
N GLU A 220 3.56 -8.53 8.45
CA GLU A 220 4.35 -8.33 7.23
C GLU A 220 5.39 -7.24 7.44
N LEU A 221 5.08 -6.11 8.08
CA LEU A 221 6.09 -5.08 8.39
C LEU A 221 7.17 -5.61 9.33
N LEU A 222 6.80 -6.39 10.35
CA LEU A 222 7.76 -6.97 11.30
C LEU A 222 8.75 -7.89 10.60
N GLU A 223 8.26 -8.79 9.75
CA GLU A 223 9.10 -9.70 8.97
C GLU A 223 9.89 -8.95 7.89
N TRP A 224 9.23 -8.04 7.17
CA TRP A 224 9.85 -7.21 6.15
C TRP A 224 11.02 -6.39 6.71
N SER A 225 10.89 -5.88 7.94
CA SER A 225 11.95 -5.08 8.58
C SER A 225 13.24 -5.87 8.81
N LYS A 226 13.20 -7.21 8.78
CA LYS A 226 14.35 -8.09 8.99
C LYS A 226 14.96 -8.59 7.67
N LEU A 227 14.31 -8.31 6.55
CA LEU A 227 14.77 -8.79 5.24
C LEU A 227 16.10 -8.16 4.84
N PRO A 228 16.96 -8.84 4.06
CA PRO A 228 18.13 -8.23 3.44
C PRO A 228 17.73 -7.20 2.36
N ASP A 229 18.66 -6.33 1.98
CA ASP A 229 18.39 -5.19 1.08
C ASP A 229 17.79 -5.63 -0.27
N LEU A 230 18.27 -6.75 -0.84
CA LEU A 230 17.70 -7.32 -2.07
C LEU A 230 16.25 -7.76 -1.88
N ALA A 231 15.94 -8.45 -0.78
CA ALA A 231 14.59 -8.96 -0.53
C ALA A 231 13.59 -7.82 -0.27
N ILE A 232 14.04 -6.71 0.32
CA ILE A 232 13.27 -5.46 0.41
C ILE A 232 12.89 -4.97 -0.98
N LEU A 233 13.86 -4.86 -1.90
CA LEU A 233 13.59 -4.41 -3.27
C LEU A 233 12.70 -5.40 -4.04
N GLN A 234 12.92 -6.71 -3.87
CA GLN A 234 12.09 -7.74 -4.50
C GLN A 234 10.62 -7.66 -4.08
N ASP A 235 10.35 -7.38 -2.80
CA ASP A 235 9.00 -7.15 -2.31
C ASP A 235 8.34 -5.96 -3.03
N GLU A 236 9.07 -4.84 -3.19
CA GLU A 236 8.57 -3.68 -3.93
C GLU A 236 8.33 -4.00 -5.42
N TRP A 237 9.24 -4.74 -6.05
CA TRP A 237 9.15 -5.17 -7.45
C TRP A 237 7.99 -6.13 -7.75
N ARG A 238 7.47 -6.86 -6.73
CA ARG A 238 6.25 -7.66 -6.90
C ARG A 238 5.06 -6.78 -7.31
N GLY A 239 5.02 -5.53 -6.83
CA GLY A 239 4.02 -4.54 -7.23
C GLY A 239 4.03 -4.29 -8.75
N SER A 240 5.21 -4.24 -9.37
CA SER A 240 5.35 -4.11 -10.82
C SER A 240 4.81 -5.32 -11.59
N THR A 241 5.05 -6.53 -11.09
CA THR A 241 4.49 -7.76 -11.67
C THR A 241 2.96 -7.77 -11.60
N GLN A 242 2.41 -7.42 -10.43
CA GLN A 242 0.95 -7.33 -10.23
C GLN A 242 0.33 -6.25 -11.13
N ARG A 243 0.97 -5.09 -11.26
CA ARG A 243 0.53 -4.04 -12.18
C ARG A 243 0.50 -4.59 -13.61
N CYS A 244 1.59 -5.20 -14.08
CA CYS A 244 1.64 -5.81 -15.42
C CYS A 244 0.50 -6.82 -15.65
N ASN A 245 0.17 -7.65 -14.66
CA ASN A 245 -0.97 -8.57 -14.76
C ASN A 245 -2.30 -7.83 -14.96
N LYS A 246 -2.55 -6.77 -14.18
CA LYS A 246 -3.74 -5.91 -14.35
C LYS A 246 -3.78 -5.26 -15.73
N MET A 247 -2.63 -4.81 -16.25
CA MET A 247 -2.56 -4.21 -17.59
C MET A 247 -2.86 -5.23 -18.69
N LEU A 248 -2.33 -6.45 -18.57
CA LEU A 248 -2.60 -7.52 -19.53
C LEU A 248 -4.07 -7.94 -19.50
N GLN A 249 -4.69 -7.94 -18.32
CA GLN A 249 -6.13 -8.16 -18.20
C GLN A 249 -6.92 -7.04 -18.89
N ALA A 250 -6.61 -5.77 -18.61
CA ALA A 250 -7.24 -4.63 -19.27
C ALA A 250 -7.11 -4.70 -20.80
N PHE A 251 -5.93 -5.05 -21.32
CA PHE A 251 -5.77 -5.25 -22.77
C PHE A 251 -6.59 -6.41 -23.32
N SER A 252 -6.70 -7.52 -22.58
CA SER A 252 -7.58 -8.61 -23.00
C SER A 252 -9.03 -8.16 -23.08
N GLU A 253 -9.50 -7.38 -22.10
CA GLU A 253 -10.85 -6.85 -22.06
C GLU A 253 -11.10 -5.85 -23.21
N ILE A 254 -10.13 -4.98 -23.52
CA ILE A 254 -10.16 -4.02 -24.64
C ILE A 254 -10.27 -4.77 -25.97
N LEU A 255 -9.45 -5.79 -26.17
CA LEU A 255 -9.43 -6.59 -27.39
C LEU A 255 -10.72 -7.38 -27.61
N ASN A 256 -11.41 -7.74 -26.53
CA ASN A 256 -12.67 -8.46 -26.55
C ASN A 256 -13.90 -7.53 -26.60
N GLY A 257 -13.72 -6.20 -26.55
CA GLY A 257 -14.83 -5.24 -26.51
C GLY A 257 -15.59 -5.23 -25.19
N THR A 258 -14.99 -5.73 -24.10
CA THR A 258 -15.61 -5.92 -22.78
C THR A 258 -15.06 -5.00 -21.70
N TYR A 259 -14.14 -4.11 -22.06
CA TYR A 259 -13.47 -3.23 -21.11
C TYR A 259 -14.41 -2.15 -20.57
N VAL A 260 -14.46 -2.04 -19.23
CA VAL A 260 -15.21 -1.03 -18.50
C VAL A 260 -14.35 -0.54 -17.33
N TRP A 261 -13.78 0.65 -17.42
CA TRP A 261 -13.13 1.33 -16.29
C TRP A 261 -14.17 2.09 -15.48
N ARG A 262 -13.82 2.35 -14.23
CA ARG A 262 -14.67 2.86 -13.14
C ARG A 262 -15.64 3.94 -13.62
N GLN A 263 -16.92 3.57 -13.71
CA GLN A 263 -18.07 4.37 -14.14
C GLN A 263 -18.01 5.80 -13.55
N ARG A 264 -17.55 6.77 -14.35
CA ARG A 264 -17.80 8.19 -14.02
C ARG A 264 -19.25 8.47 -14.38
N VAL A 265 -20.02 8.72 -13.34
CA VAL A 265 -21.35 9.31 -13.42
C VAL A 265 -21.19 10.72 -13.98
N ASN A 266 -21.98 11.01 -15.03
CA ASN A 266 -22.12 12.28 -15.74
C ASN A 266 -21.01 12.63 -16.72
N GLU A 267 -21.25 12.33 -17.99
CA GLU A 267 -20.95 13.27 -19.07
C GLU A 267 -22.03 13.13 -20.15
N ASN A 268 -22.68 14.25 -20.46
CA ASN A 268 -23.68 14.37 -21.50
C ASN A 268 -22.99 14.11 -22.84
N GLU A 269 -23.24 12.94 -23.46
CA GLU A 269 -22.76 12.64 -24.80
C GLU A 269 -23.49 13.54 -25.82
N GLN A 270 -22.90 14.71 -26.09
CA GLN A 270 -23.23 15.54 -27.23
C GLN A 270 -22.17 15.35 -28.32
N GLY A 271 -22.56 14.68 -29.41
CA GLY A 271 -22.13 15.06 -30.75
C GLY A 271 -20.99 14.28 -31.43
N ASN A 272 -20.63 13.06 -31.03
CA ASN A 272 -19.72 12.23 -31.83
C ASN A 272 -20.48 11.20 -32.67
N ASN A 273 -20.19 11.15 -33.98
CA ASN A 273 -20.67 10.11 -34.88
C ASN A 273 -20.19 8.73 -34.37
N GLN A 274 -21.10 7.78 -34.23
CA GLN A 274 -20.80 6.42 -33.74
C GLN A 274 -19.71 5.72 -34.57
N GLU A 275 -19.65 6.00 -35.88
CA GLU A 275 -18.65 5.49 -36.81
C GLU A 275 -17.23 6.06 -36.55
N GLU A 276 -17.12 7.33 -36.19
CA GLU A 276 -15.85 7.94 -35.80
C GLU A 276 -15.35 7.38 -34.45
N LYS A 277 -16.27 7.11 -33.53
CA LYS A 277 -15.94 6.48 -32.24
C LYS A 277 -15.38 5.07 -32.44
N THR A 278 -15.97 4.26 -33.32
CA THR A 278 -15.48 2.91 -33.65
C THR A 278 -14.17 2.92 -34.42
N ALA A 279 -13.95 3.89 -35.32
CA ALA A 279 -12.66 4.07 -36.00
C ALA A 279 -11.53 4.41 -35.01
N ARG A 280 -11.77 5.37 -34.10
CA ARG A 280 -10.81 5.75 -33.04
C ARG A 280 -10.49 4.60 -32.08
N GLN A 281 -11.51 3.80 -31.73
CA GLN A 281 -11.31 2.57 -30.95
C GLN A 281 -10.46 1.53 -31.69
N THR A 282 -10.56 1.47 -33.02
CA THR A 282 -9.75 0.56 -33.84
C THR A 282 -8.26 0.93 -33.79
N GLY A 283 -7.93 2.22 -33.88
CA GLY A 283 -6.56 2.70 -33.70
C GLY A 283 -6.02 2.38 -32.30
N ALA A 284 -6.81 2.62 -31.26
CA ALA A 284 -6.42 2.28 -29.88
C ALA A 284 -6.17 0.78 -29.69
N ILE A 285 -6.99 -0.08 -30.32
CA ILE A 285 -6.80 -1.53 -30.33
C ILE A 285 -5.47 -1.92 -31.01
N GLN A 286 -5.13 -1.30 -32.14
CA GLN A 286 -3.86 -1.56 -32.82
C GLN A 286 -2.65 -1.19 -31.96
N LEU A 287 -2.66 0.01 -31.34
CA LEU A 287 -1.60 0.39 -30.40
C LEU A 287 -1.52 -0.53 -29.19
N ALA A 288 -2.67 -0.93 -28.62
CA ALA A 288 -2.72 -1.87 -27.50
C ALA A 288 -2.03 -3.19 -27.84
N ARG A 289 -2.28 -3.74 -29.05
CA ARG A 289 -1.61 -4.97 -29.54
C ARG A 289 -0.09 -4.83 -29.56
N SER A 290 0.42 -3.70 -30.02
CA SER A 290 1.87 -3.46 -30.11
C SER A 290 2.53 -3.16 -28.76
N ILE A 291 1.75 -2.80 -27.73
CA ILE A 291 2.24 -2.54 -26.37
C ILE A 291 2.26 -3.81 -25.50
N ILE A 292 1.39 -4.79 -25.77
CA ILE A 292 1.35 -6.07 -25.05
C ILE A 292 2.73 -6.75 -24.92
N PRO A 293 3.57 -6.86 -25.98
CA PRO A 293 4.90 -7.44 -25.87
C PRO A 293 5.77 -6.71 -24.84
N ILE A 294 5.76 -5.38 -24.82
CA ILE A 294 6.52 -4.57 -23.86
C ILE A 294 6.07 -4.89 -22.43
N VAL A 295 4.75 -4.95 -22.17
CA VAL A 295 4.22 -5.29 -20.85
C VAL A 295 4.59 -6.72 -20.43
N LYS A 296 4.53 -7.69 -21.35
CA LYS A 296 4.95 -9.07 -21.08
C LYS A 296 6.43 -9.15 -20.73
N LEU A 297 7.28 -8.41 -21.43
CA LEU A 297 8.71 -8.35 -21.18
C LEU A 297 9.02 -7.67 -19.84
N THR A 298 8.33 -6.58 -19.48
CA THR A 298 8.43 -5.93 -18.16
C THR A 298 8.00 -6.88 -17.06
N ARG A 299 6.88 -7.59 -17.23
CA ARG A 299 6.45 -8.61 -16.28
C ARG A 299 7.51 -9.70 -16.11
N LEU A 300 8.09 -10.17 -17.21
CA LEU A 300 9.13 -11.19 -17.20
C LEU A 300 10.41 -10.72 -16.51
N PHE A 301 10.82 -9.46 -16.74
CA PHE A 301 11.95 -8.82 -16.07
C PHE A 301 11.79 -8.88 -14.55
N TYR A 302 10.70 -8.31 -14.03
CA TYR A 302 10.43 -8.29 -12.59
C TYR A 302 10.18 -9.68 -12.02
N SER A 303 9.50 -10.57 -12.75
CA SER A 303 9.30 -11.96 -12.30
C SER A 303 10.62 -12.71 -12.14
N LYS A 304 11.60 -12.47 -13.02
CA LYS A 304 12.96 -13.02 -12.88
C LYS A 304 13.65 -12.44 -11.64
N LEU A 305 13.58 -11.12 -11.44
CA LEU A 305 14.20 -10.45 -10.29
C LEU A 305 13.58 -10.84 -8.95
N CYS A 306 12.29 -11.16 -8.91
CA CYS A 306 11.59 -11.59 -7.69
C CYS A 306 11.71 -13.10 -7.43
N ASN A 307 12.46 -13.84 -8.25
CA ASN A 307 12.70 -15.25 -8.03
C ASN A 307 13.65 -15.45 -6.84
N THR A 308 13.32 -16.33 -5.91
CA THR A 308 14.13 -16.64 -4.73
C THR A 308 15.39 -17.45 -5.05
N ARG A 309 15.52 -17.98 -6.28
CA ARG A 309 16.67 -18.76 -6.77
C ARG A 309 17.60 -17.95 -7.66
N LEU A 310 17.84 -16.68 -7.33
CA LEU A 310 18.85 -15.88 -8.03
C LEU A 310 20.26 -16.37 -7.65
N PRO A 311 21.21 -16.38 -8.59
CA PRO A 311 22.59 -16.78 -8.37
C PRO A 311 23.42 -15.62 -7.78
N PHE A 312 22.77 -14.51 -7.46
CA PHE A 312 23.39 -13.29 -7.00
C PHE A 312 22.56 -12.65 -5.89
N THR A 313 23.25 -11.83 -5.09
CA THR A 313 22.69 -10.89 -4.13
C THR A 313 23.10 -9.47 -4.53
N LEU A 314 22.69 -8.46 -3.76
CA LEU A 314 23.32 -7.14 -3.84
C LEU A 314 24.64 -7.14 -3.08
N ASP A 315 25.56 -6.27 -3.49
CA ASP A 315 26.79 -5.96 -2.77
C ASP A 315 26.47 -5.68 -1.29
N PRO A 316 27.04 -6.46 -0.34
CA PRO A 316 26.85 -6.21 1.10
C PRO A 316 27.22 -4.79 1.53
N GLU A 317 28.18 -4.18 0.84
CA GLU A 317 28.68 -2.82 1.11
C GLU A 317 27.92 -1.72 0.36
N ILE A 318 26.77 -2.03 -0.26
CA ILE A 318 25.93 -1.03 -0.91
C ILE A 318 25.46 0.02 0.11
N SER A 319 25.70 1.30 -0.19
CA SER A 319 25.27 2.42 0.65
C SER A 319 23.78 2.75 0.46
N SER A 320 23.20 3.53 1.36
CA SER A 320 21.83 4.03 1.18
C SER A 320 21.69 4.90 -0.06
N GLY A 321 22.69 5.70 -0.39
CA GLY A 321 22.67 6.55 -1.58
C GLY A 321 22.55 5.72 -2.87
N GLU A 322 23.32 4.64 -2.94
CA GLU A 322 23.29 3.69 -4.07
C GLU A 322 21.96 2.92 -4.12
N LEU A 323 21.45 2.45 -2.98
CA LEU A 323 20.14 1.80 -2.89
C LEU A 323 19.00 2.73 -3.34
N HIS A 324 19.02 4.00 -2.92
CA HIS A 324 18.05 4.99 -3.37
C HIS A 324 18.14 5.22 -4.88
N SER A 325 19.35 5.35 -5.43
CA SER A 325 19.54 5.53 -6.87
C SER A 325 19.06 4.32 -7.68
N LEU A 326 19.37 3.10 -7.23
CA LEU A 326 18.89 1.87 -7.85
C LEU A 326 17.36 1.83 -7.83
N ARG A 327 16.75 2.05 -6.66
CA ARG A 327 15.30 2.06 -6.49
C ARG A 327 14.63 3.10 -7.38
N GLU A 328 15.15 4.33 -7.43
CA GLU A 328 14.62 5.41 -8.26
C GLU A 328 14.63 5.05 -9.75
N LYS A 329 15.72 4.49 -10.27
CA LYS A 329 15.80 4.07 -11.68
C LYS A 329 14.79 2.96 -12.00
N MET A 330 14.63 1.99 -11.11
CA MET A 330 13.62 0.94 -11.24
C MET A 330 12.19 1.51 -11.22
N ASP A 331 11.90 2.44 -10.31
CA ASP A 331 10.61 3.13 -10.20
C ASP A 331 10.32 3.99 -11.45
N LEU A 332 11.32 4.68 -12.01
CA LEU A 332 11.17 5.47 -13.25
C LEU A 332 10.83 4.57 -14.44
N PHE A 333 11.50 3.43 -14.57
CA PHE A 333 11.22 2.43 -15.60
C PHE A 333 9.79 1.87 -15.46
N ASP A 334 9.40 1.45 -14.25
CA ASP A 334 8.05 0.95 -13.95
C ASP A 334 6.96 2.00 -14.20
N GLY A 335 7.20 3.25 -13.77
CA GLY A 335 6.26 4.36 -13.92
C GLY A 335 5.98 4.71 -15.37
N ARG A 336 6.95 4.53 -16.29
CA ARG A 336 6.73 4.74 -17.73
C ARG A 336 5.76 3.72 -18.32
N ILE A 337 5.80 2.48 -17.86
CA ILE A 337 4.85 1.44 -18.28
C ILE A 337 3.44 1.74 -17.76
N GLY A 338 3.33 2.13 -16.49
CA GLY A 338 2.04 2.50 -15.89
C GLY A 338 1.39 3.69 -16.58
N TYR A 339 2.15 4.77 -16.82
CA TYR A 339 1.65 5.96 -17.50
C TYR A 339 1.10 5.66 -18.90
N LEU A 340 1.76 4.77 -19.64
CA LEU A 340 1.32 4.36 -20.97
C LEU A 340 -0.03 3.64 -20.92
N LEU A 341 -0.24 2.75 -19.94
CA LEU A 341 -1.52 2.06 -19.77
C LEU A 341 -2.65 3.02 -19.41
N ASP A 342 -2.44 3.85 -18.39
CA ASP A 342 -3.50 4.73 -17.86
C ASP A 342 -4.05 5.62 -18.97
N ARG A 343 -3.16 6.07 -19.87
CA ARG A 343 -3.58 6.78 -21.07
C ARG A 343 -4.37 5.88 -22.00
N LEU A 344 -3.92 4.67 -22.34
CA LEU A 344 -4.51 3.82 -23.40
C LEU A 344 -5.95 3.47 -23.05
N CYS A 345 -6.13 3.10 -21.79
CA CYS A 345 -7.42 2.86 -21.19
C CYS A 345 -8.32 4.09 -21.32
N LEU A 346 -7.83 5.28 -20.95
CA LEU A 346 -8.60 6.53 -21.08
C LEU A 346 -9.02 6.79 -22.54
N SER A 347 -8.12 6.62 -23.52
CA SER A 347 -8.44 6.85 -24.93
C SER A 347 -9.46 5.88 -25.49
N TYR A 348 -9.38 4.60 -25.11
CA TYR A 348 -10.32 3.57 -25.57
C TYR A 348 -11.77 3.89 -25.12
N GLU A 349 -11.92 4.40 -23.90
CA GLU A 349 -13.22 4.70 -23.31
C GLU A 349 -13.84 5.99 -23.83
N THR A 350 -13.02 7.05 -23.83
CA THR A 350 -13.45 8.38 -24.28
C THR A 350 -13.61 8.45 -25.80
N GLY A 351 -13.07 7.47 -26.53
CA GLY A 351 -12.92 7.55 -27.97
C GLY A 351 -12.02 8.72 -28.36
N GLU A 352 -11.06 9.10 -27.50
CA GLU A 352 -10.09 10.16 -27.77
C GLU A 352 -9.33 9.82 -29.05
N ASN A 353 -9.16 10.81 -29.91
CA ASN A 353 -8.39 10.69 -31.13
C ASN A 353 -6.94 10.26 -30.80
N ILE A 354 -6.43 9.26 -31.52
CA ILE A 354 -5.13 8.67 -31.21
C ILE A 354 -3.98 9.60 -31.58
N ALA A 355 -4.13 10.50 -32.56
CA ALA A 355 -3.14 11.54 -32.85
C ALA A 355 -2.83 12.45 -31.64
N THR A 356 -3.74 12.62 -30.67
CA THR A 356 -3.43 13.36 -29.43
C THR A 356 -2.32 12.69 -28.62
N TRP A 357 -2.06 11.39 -28.86
CA TRP A 357 -0.97 10.63 -28.27
C TRP A 357 0.37 10.85 -28.91
N ARG A 358 0.43 11.32 -30.14
CA ARG A 358 1.67 11.44 -30.92
C ARG A 358 2.84 12.02 -30.10
N PRO A 359 2.71 13.14 -29.36
CA PRO A 359 3.79 13.65 -28.53
C PRO A 359 4.15 12.74 -27.34
N LEU A 360 3.16 12.10 -26.72
CA LEU A 360 3.35 11.21 -25.57
C LEU A 360 4.02 9.90 -25.96
N LEU A 361 3.57 9.29 -27.06
CA LEU A 361 4.13 8.06 -27.59
C LEU A 361 5.55 8.26 -28.11
N ARG A 362 5.83 9.40 -28.76
CA ARG A 362 7.20 9.80 -29.11
C ARG A 362 8.08 9.92 -27.86
N LYS A 363 7.60 10.62 -26.83
CA LYS A 363 8.33 10.73 -25.56
C LYS A 363 8.57 9.37 -24.92
N PHE A 364 7.55 8.50 -24.87
CA PHE A 364 7.68 7.14 -24.37
C PHE A 364 8.75 6.35 -25.14
N LEU A 365 8.72 6.37 -26.47
CA LEU A 365 9.66 5.62 -27.31
C LEU A 365 11.12 6.11 -27.15
N LEU A 366 11.32 7.39 -26.85
CA LEU A 366 12.64 7.97 -26.55
C LEU A 366 13.12 7.57 -25.16
N ASP A 367 12.24 7.71 -24.17
CA ASP A 367 12.55 7.55 -22.75
C ASP A 367 12.64 6.08 -22.31
N PHE A 368 11.82 5.20 -22.87
CA PHE A 368 11.57 3.86 -22.32
C PHE A 368 12.83 3.00 -22.27
N LEU A 369 13.56 2.91 -23.38
CA LEU A 369 14.80 2.13 -23.44
C LEU A 369 15.91 2.77 -22.61
N VAL A 370 15.93 4.10 -22.49
CA VAL A 370 16.88 4.82 -21.63
C VAL A 370 16.65 4.43 -20.17
N PHE A 371 15.41 4.51 -19.68
CA PHE A 371 15.11 4.13 -18.30
C PHE A 371 15.31 2.63 -18.05
N PHE A 372 15.03 1.78 -19.03
CA PHE A 372 15.34 0.35 -18.93
C PHE A 372 16.85 0.12 -18.81
N ASP A 373 17.65 0.73 -19.71
CA ASP A 373 19.10 0.58 -19.72
C ASP A 373 19.73 1.16 -18.43
N ASP A 374 19.23 2.29 -17.92
CA ASP A 374 19.66 2.88 -16.64
C ASP A 374 19.35 1.98 -15.44
N ALA A 375 18.13 1.44 -15.38
CA ALA A 375 17.71 0.52 -14.33
C ALA A 375 18.53 -0.79 -14.38
N PHE A 376 18.74 -1.32 -15.57
CA PHE A 376 19.54 -2.51 -15.82
C PHE A 376 21.01 -2.30 -15.42
N LEU A 377 21.61 -1.18 -15.82
CA LEU A 377 23.00 -0.83 -15.51
C LEU A 377 23.19 -0.63 -14.00
N ALA A 378 22.27 0.09 -13.35
CA ALA A 378 22.32 0.28 -11.91
C ALA A 378 22.25 -1.05 -11.16
N LEU A 379 21.37 -1.96 -11.58
CA LEU A 379 21.33 -3.29 -10.99
C LEU A 379 22.64 -4.04 -11.22
N ALA A 380 23.11 -4.09 -12.47
CA ALA A 380 24.34 -4.81 -12.85
C ALA A 380 25.58 -4.33 -12.09
N PHE A 381 25.64 -3.04 -11.75
CA PHE A 381 26.76 -2.46 -11.01
C PHE A 381 26.80 -2.89 -9.54
N HIS A 382 25.65 -3.26 -8.98
CA HIS A 382 25.50 -3.55 -7.55
C HIS A 382 25.26 -5.04 -7.25
N ILE A 383 25.37 -5.93 -8.23
CA ILE A 383 25.28 -7.38 -7.98
C ILE A 383 26.56 -7.92 -7.36
N ALA A 384 26.41 -8.85 -6.42
CA ALA A 384 27.49 -9.64 -5.85
C ALA A 384 27.15 -11.14 -5.90
N PRO A 385 28.14 -12.03 -5.94
CA PRO A 385 27.88 -13.46 -5.97
C PRO A 385 27.18 -13.91 -4.68
N LEU A 386 26.31 -14.93 -4.80
CA LEU A 386 25.60 -15.44 -3.62
C LEU A 386 26.54 -16.13 -2.63
N HIS A 387 27.61 -16.78 -3.12
CA HIS A 387 28.65 -17.38 -2.28
C HIS A 387 30.00 -16.69 -2.52
N ALA A 388 30.73 -16.41 -1.44
CA ALA A 388 32.02 -15.69 -1.50
C ALA A 388 33.12 -16.40 -2.32
N VAL A 389 32.93 -17.69 -2.64
CA VAL A 389 33.85 -18.50 -3.45
C VAL A 389 33.63 -18.28 -4.95
N ASP A 390 32.52 -17.66 -5.34
CA ASP A 390 32.14 -17.49 -6.73
C ASP A 390 32.89 -16.32 -7.41
N ASN A 391 33.26 -16.50 -8.68
CA ASN A 391 34.01 -15.53 -9.45
C ASN A 391 33.09 -14.39 -9.97
N TYR A 392 33.38 -13.14 -9.60
CA TYR A 392 32.69 -11.94 -10.09
C TYR A 392 32.62 -11.85 -11.62
N SER A 393 33.66 -12.27 -12.34
CA SER A 393 33.68 -12.26 -13.81
C SER A 393 32.67 -13.26 -14.40
N ALA A 394 32.57 -14.44 -13.79
CA ALA A 394 31.58 -15.45 -14.17
C ALA A 394 30.16 -14.95 -13.88
N LEU A 395 29.94 -14.33 -12.71
CA LEU A 395 28.66 -13.73 -12.35
C LEU A 395 28.19 -12.68 -13.38
N HIS A 396 29.05 -11.72 -13.74
CA HIS A 396 28.67 -10.67 -14.68
C HIS A 396 28.37 -11.23 -16.07
N ARG A 397 29.14 -12.24 -16.50
CA ARG A 397 28.87 -12.96 -17.75
C ARG A 397 27.51 -13.66 -17.69
N ASP A 398 27.21 -14.36 -16.61
CA ASP A 398 25.98 -15.12 -16.46
C ASP A 398 24.76 -14.18 -16.34
N PHE A 399 24.90 -13.08 -15.59
CA PHE A 399 23.92 -11.99 -15.53
C PHE A 399 23.63 -11.41 -16.92
N LYS A 400 24.69 -11.11 -17.70
CA LYS A 400 24.54 -10.65 -19.09
C LYS A 400 23.83 -11.69 -19.95
N THR A 401 24.22 -12.97 -19.85
CA THR A 401 23.55 -14.06 -20.59
C THR A 401 22.06 -14.17 -20.23
N TRP A 402 21.68 -13.87 -19.00
CA TRP A 402 20.29 -13.97 -18.54
C TRP A 402 19.38 -12.83 -19.00
N PHE A 403 19.92 -11.61 -19.14
CA PHE A 403 19.15 -10.41 -19.40
C PHE A 403 19.39 -9.78 -20.78
N LEU A 404 20.50 -10.09 -21.47
CA LEU A 404 20.75 -9.61 -22.83
C LEU A 404 19.66 -10.05 -23.83
N PRO A 405 19.16 -11.31 -23.82
CA PRO A 405 18.04 -11.67 -24.68
C PRO A 405 16.80 -10.83 -24.41
N LEU A 406 16.55 -10.48 -23.14
CA LEU A 406 15.41 -9.65 -22.75
C LEU A 406 15.56 -8.22 -23.26
N GLN A 407 16.75 -7.62 -23.14
CA GLN A 407 17.06 -6.30 -23.69
C GLN A 407 16.86 -6.25 -25.22
N ASN A 408 17.29 -7.28 -25.94
CA ASN A 408 17.08 -7.37 -27.39
C ASN A 408 15.59 -7.45 -27.74
N GLN A 409 14.80 -8.22 -26.98
CA GLN A 409 13.35 -8.31 -27.19
C GLN A 409 12.64 -6.99 -26.86
N PHE A 410 13.08 -6.24 -25.85
CA PHE A 410 12.56 -4.90 -25.59
C PHE A 410 12.82 -3.95 -26.76
N ARG A 411 14.05 -3.93 -27.29
CA ARG A 411 14.40 -3.12 -28.46
C ARG A 411 13.51 -3.44 -29.66
N LEU A 412 13.32 -4.72 -29.96
CA LEU A 412 12.44 -5.18 -31.03
C LEU A 412 10.98 -4.73 -30.81
N ALA A 413 10.44 -4.93 -29.60
CA ALA A 413 9.08 -4.54 -29.26
C ALA A 413 8.87 -3.01 -29.36
N THR A 414 9.86 -2.22 -28.93
CA THR A 414 9.82 -0.75 -29.05
C THR A 414 9.88 -0.30 -30.52
N THR A 415 10.66 -0.97 -31.38
CA THR A 415 10.67 -0.71 -32.83
C THR A 415 9.30 -1.02 -33.45
N ASN A 416 8.74 -2.19 -33.17
CA ASN A 416 7.42 -2.57 -33.71
C ASN A 416 6.32 -1.60 -33.25
N LEU A 417 6.38 -1.12 -32.00
CA LEU A 417 5.46 -0.10 -31.50
C LEU A 417 5.62 1.22 -32.26
N ARG A 418 6.86 1.65 -32.52
CA ARG A 418 7.15 2.84 -33.31
C ARG A 418 6.56 2.74 -34.71
N ASP A 419 6.76 1.61 -35.39
CA ASP A 419 6.26 1.40 -36.75
C ASP A 419 4.73 1.38 -36.79
N THR A 420 4.10 0.69 -35.82
CA THR A 420 2.64 0.69 -35.67
C THR A 420 2.11 2.10 -35.44
N ALA A 421 2.78 2.89 -34.60
CA ALA A 421 2.41 4.26 -34.32
C ALA A 421 2.49 5.14 -35.57
N HIS A 422 3.55 5.01 -36.36
CA HIS A 422 3.69 5.75 -37.61
C HIS A 422 2.54 5.44 -38.58
N LEU A 423 2.19 4.17 -38.76
CA LEU A 423 1.08 3.77 -39.63
C LEU A 423 -0.26 4.31 -39.14
N ALA A 424 -0.55 4.14 -37.85
CA ALA A 424 -1.80 4.63 -37.25
C ALA A 424 -1.96 6.16 -37.37
N PHE A 425 -0.85 6.89 -37.31
CA PHE A 425 -0.84 8.35 -37.45
C PHE A 425 -0.87 8.84 -38.90
N GLU A 426 -0.32 8.09 -39.85
CA GLU A 426 -0.38 8.43 -41.29
C GLU A 426 -1.74 8.15 -41.92
N GLU A 427 -2.47 7.13 -41.43
CA GLU A 427 -3.85 6.86 -41.85
C GLU A 427 -4.79 7.99 -41.40
N GLU A 428 -4.58 8.53 -40.19
CA GLU A 428 -5.41 9.60 -39.61
C GLU A 428 -5.10 11.00 -40.18
N ASP A 429 -3.88 11.24 -40.69
CA ASP A 429 -3.53 12.49 -41.38
C ASP A 429 -4.07 12.53 -42.84
N ARG A 430 -4.64 11.43 -43.36
CA ARG A 430 -5.21 11.31 -44.71
C ARG A 430 -6.75 11.37 -44.77
N GLU A 431 -7.41 11.22 -43.63
CA GLU A 431 -8.85 11.43 -43.43
C GLU A 431 -9.12 12.88 -43.00
#